data_AF-A0A963VVK9-F1
#
_entry.id   AF-A0A963VVK9-F1
#
_cell.length_a   1.000
_cell.length_b   1.000
_cell.length_c   1.000
_cell.angle_alpha   90.00
_cell.angle_beta   90.00
_cell.angle_gamma   90.00
#
_symmetry.space_group_name_H-M   'P 1'
#
loop_
_entity.id
_entity.type
_entity.pdbx_description
1 polymer ?
#
loop_
_entity_poly.entity_id
_entity_poly.type
_entity_poly.pdbx_seq_one_letter_code
_entity_poly.pdbx_strand_id
1 'polypeptide(L)'
;MSQTAPLMPHATASWLVDNTALSFEQIAEFCGLHILEVQAMADDLASSKYTGRDPIHSGELTHEEIERGQADPDYRLRMQRAPVSVNRTKGPRYTPVSKRQDKPDGIAWLLRNHPEITDAQIGKLIGTTRTTISAIRDRSHWNIQNIQ
;
A
#
# COMPACT_ATOMS: atom_id res chain seq x y z
N MET A 1 -7.25 14.36 -14.04
CA MET A 1 -5.99 15.05 -14.35
C MET A 1 -5.00 13.97 -14.74
N SER A 2 -4.47 14.01 -15.97
CA SER A 2 -3.42 13.09 -16.42
C SER A 2 -2.17 13.37 -15.59
N GLN A 3 -1.75 12.39 -14.79
CA GLN A 3 -0.50 12.44 -14.05
C GLN A 3 0.65 12.48 -15.07
N THR A 4 1.35 13.61 -15.16
CA THR A 4 2.43 13.86 -16.12
C THR A 4 3.80 13.42 -15.61
N ALA A 5 3.90 13.06 -14.33
CA ALA A 5 5.14 12.67 -13.65
C ALA A 5 4.88 11.47 -12.72
N PRO A 6 5.90 10.61 -12.48
CA PRO A 6 5.80 9.44 -11.59
C PRO A 6 5.38 9.83 -10.17
N LEU A 7 4.84 8.86 -9.41
CA LEU A 7 4.26 9.12 -8.08
C LEU A 7 5.30 9.67 -7.07
N MET A 8 6.55 9.23 -7.17
CA MET A 8 7.66 9.67 -6.32
C MET A 8 8.85 10.13 -7.19
N PRO A 9 8.81 11.36 -7.75
CA PRO A 9 9.79 11.84 -8.72
C PRO A 9 11.26 11.68 -8.31
N HIS A 10 11.64 12.13 -7.11
CA HIS A 10 13.05 12.05 -6.66
C HIS A 10 13.53 10.61 -6.44
N ALA A 11 12.66 9.73 -5.91
CA ALA A 11 12.99 8.32 -5.72
C ALA A 11 13.10 7.57 -7.06
N THR A 12 12.20 7.87 -8.01
CA THR A 12 12.24 7.29 -9.35
C THR A 12 13.45 7.80 -10.14
N ALA A 13 13.78 9.09 -10.04
CA ALA A 13 14.96 9.67 -10.68
C ALA A 13 16.26 9.05 -10.16
N SER A 14 16.41 8.91 -8.83
CA SER A 14 17.58 8.25 -8.23
C SER A 14 17.72 6.81 -8.73
N TRP A 15 16.62 6.04 -8.81
CA TRP A 15 16.68 4.68 -9.35
C TRP A 15 17.11 4.67 -10.82
N LEU A 16 16.56 5.57 -11.66
CA LEU A 16 16.89 5.64 -13.08
C LEU A 16 18.36 6.01 -13.30
N VAL A 17 18.91 6.94 -12.51
CA VAL A 17 20.33 7.33 -12.56
C VAL A 17 21.23 6.13 -12.27
N ASP A 18 20.89 5.29 -11.29
CA ASP A 18 21.73 4.17 -10.86
C ASP A 18 21.58 2.92 -11.72
N ASN A 19 20.42 2.72 -12.37
CA ASN A 19 20.04 1.45 -13.01
C ASN A 19 19.87 1.52 -14.53
N THR A 20 20.03 2.69 -15.14
CA THR A 20 19.86 2.88 -16.59
C THR A 20 20.97 3.76 -17.18
N ALA A 21 21.15 3.68 -18.51
CA ALA A 21 22.05 4.54 -19.26
C ALA A 21 21.33 5.77 -19.88
N LEU A 22 20.20 6.18 -19.31
CA LEU A 22 19.43 7.34 -19.77
C LEU A 22 20.18 8.64 -19.51
N SER A 23 19.94 9.65 -20.36
CA SER A 23 20.50 10.98 -20.16
C SER A 23 19.83 11.70 -18.97
N PHE A 24 20.57 12.61 -18.33
CA PHE A 24 19.99 13.41 -17.24
C PHE A 24 18.82 14.28 -17.70
N GLU A 25 18.80 14.69 -18.96
CA GLU A 25 17.67 15.43 -19.56
C GLU A 25 16.43 14.55 -19.67
N GLN A 26 16.58 13.30 -20.13
CA GLN A 26 15.47 12.34 -20.22
C GLN A 26 14.87 12.05 -18.84
N ILE A 27 15.72 11.84 -17.83
CA ILE A 27 15.29 11.58 -16.45
C ILE A 27 14.60 12.83 -15.86
N ALA A 28 15.16 14.02 -16.09
CA ALA A 28 14.59 15.28 -15.64
C ALA A 28 13.20 15.54 -16.26
N GLU A 29 13.05 15.33 -17.57
CA GLU A 29 11.77 15.50 -18.27
C GLU A 29 10.72 14.48 -17.79
N PHE A 30 11.10 13.20 -17.66
CA PHE A 30 10.19 12.15 -17.21
C PHE A 30 9.72 12.34 -15.76
N CYS A 31 10.64 12.69 -14.86
CA CYS A 31 10.34 12.90 -13.44
C CYS A 31 9.77 14.31 -13.16
N GLY A 32 9.87 15.25 -14.10
CA GLY A 32 9.48 16.65 -13.88
C GLY A 32 10.39 17.38 -12.89
N LEU A 33 11.69 17.04 -12.89
CA LEU A 33 12.71 17.62 -12.03
C LEU A 33 13.64 18.55 -12.82
N HIS A 34 14.36 19.42 -12.12
CA HIS A 34 15.41 20.19 -12.78
C HIS A 34 16.65 19.33 -13.04
N ILE A 35 17.34 19.51 -14.17
CA ILE A 35 18.54 18.73 -14.52
C ILE A 35 19.63 18.74 -13.44
N LEU A 36 19.83 19.89 -12.78
CA LEU A 36 20.79 20.02 -11.67
C LEU A 36 20.43 19.15 -10.47
N GLU A 37 19.14 18.87 -10.23
CA GLU A 37 18.74 17.95 -9.16
C GLU A 37 19.13 16.51 -9.50
N VAL A 38 18.96 16.11 -10.77
CA VAL A 38 19.34 14.77 -11.27
C VAL A 38 20.87 14.61 -11.24
N GLN A 39 21.62 15.63 -11.65
CA GLN A 39 23.09 15.65 -11.54
C GLN A 39 23.55 15.52 -10.09
N ALA A 40 22.92 16.26 -9.16
CA ALA A 40 23.24 16.15 -7.73
C ALA A 40 22.94 14.77 -7.13
N MET A 41 21.99 14.02 -7.71
CA MET A 41 21.74 12.61 -7.35
C MET A 41 22.87 11.70 -7.85
N ALA A 42 23.33 11.91 -9.08
CA ALA A 42 24.43 11.15 -9.68
C ALA A 42 25.78 11.41 -8.97
N ASP A 43 26.03 12.64 -8.50
CA ASP A 43 27.25 13.03 -7.81
C ASP A 43 27.31 12.56 -6.33
N ASP A 44 26.37 11.74 -5.87
CA ASP A 44 26.25 11.21 -4.50
C ASP A 44 26.12 12.28 -3.38
N LEU A 45 26.06 13.57 -3.75
CA LEU A 45 25.76 14.69 -2.84
C LEU A 45 24.36 14.59 -2.22
N ALA A 46 23.44 13.88 -2.88
CA ALA A 46 22.05 13.70 -2.45
C ALA A 46 21.60 12.24 -2.25
N SER A 47 22.43 11.24 -2.55
CA SER A 47 21.99 9.82 -2.59
C SER A 47 21.52 9.28 -1.23
N SER A 48 21.99 9.86 -0.12
CA SER A 48 21.50 9.50 1.23
C SER A 48 20.05 9.91 1.51
N LYS A 49 19.42 10.77 0.70
CA LYS A 49 18.08 11.31 0.99
C LYS A 49 16.92 10.47 0.47
N TYR A 50 17.13 9.62 -0.55
CA TYR A 50 16.03 8.94 -1.24
C TYR A 50 16.32 7.45 -1.40
N THR A 51 15.38 6.61 -0.98
CA THR A 51 15.39 5.20 -1.36
C THR A 51 14.86 5.08 -2.78
N GLY A 52 15.70 4.63 -3.71
CA GLY A 52 15.33 4.45 -5.12
C GLY A 52 14.07 3.61 -5.28
N ARG A 53 13.13 4.07 -6.12
CA ARG A 53 11.89 3.36 -6.44
C ARG A 53 11.89 2.94 -7.89
N ASP A 54 11.90 1.62 -8.10
CA ASP A 54 11.87 1.02 -9.43
C ASP A 54 10.56 1.38 -10.18
N PRO A 55 10.63 2.12 -11.30
CA PRO A 55 9.47 2.51 -12.10
C PRO A 55 8.88 1.36 -12.92
N ILE A 56 9.65 0.30 -13.21
CA ILE A 56 9.20 -0.91 -13.91
C ILE A 56 8.32 -1.72 -12.98
N HIS A 57 8.79 -2.01 -11.76
CA HIS A 57 7.99 -2.71 -10.74
C HIS A 57 6.73 -1.92 -10.34
N SER A 58 6.81 -0.59 -10.42
CA SER A 58 5.69 0.30 -10.15
C SER A 58 4.67 0.39 -11.29
N GLY A 59 4.98 -0.16 -12.47
CA GLY A 59 4.14 -0.10 -13.67
C GLY A 59 4.05 1.30 -14.29
N GLU A 60 5.05 2.15 -14.04
CA GLU A 60 5.15 3.52 -14.59
C GLU A 60 5.97 3.52 -15.89
N LEU A 61 6.89 2.57 -16.06
CA LEU A 61 7.68 2.34 -17.29
C LEU A 61 7.73 0.84 -17.62
N THR A 62 7.98 0.53 -18.89
CA THR A 62 8.32 -0.83 -19.33
C THR A 62 9.80 -0.93 -19.65
N HIS A 63 10.34 -2.14 -19.65
CA HIS A 63 11.74 -2.37 -20.06
C HIS A 63 11.98 -1.89 -21.50
N GLU A 64 11.05 -2.17 -22.42
CA GLU A 64 11.09 -1.72 -23.81
C GLU A 64 11.10 -0.19 -23.98
N GLU A 65 10.47 0.54 -23.06
CA GLU A 65 10.47 2.01 -23.08
C GLU A 65 11.84 2.55 -22.64
N ILE A 66 12.45 1.93 -21.62
CA ILE A 66 13.80 2.28 -21.16
C ILE A 66 14.83 1.96 -22.25
N GLU A 67 14.75 0.79 -22.88
CA GLU A 67 15.65 0.41 -23.98
C GLU A 67 15.61 1.41 -25.13
N ARG A 68 14.41 1.87 -25.53
CA ARG A 68 14.25 2.92 -26.54
C ARG A 68 14.89 4.24 -26.11
N GLY A 69 14.72 4.65 -24.85
CA GLY A 69 15.36 5.84 -24.32
C GLY A 69 16.88 5.74 -24.23
N GLN A 70 17.43 4.57 -23.91
CA GLN A 70 18.87 4.35 -23.87
C GLN A 70 19.52 4.33 -25.26
N ALA A 71 18.76 3.95 -26.30
CA ALA A 71 19.25 3.93 -27.68
C ALA A 71 19.28 5.32 -28.33
N ASP A 72 18.46 6.26 -27.86
CA ASP A 72 18.32 7.61 -28.42
C ASP A 72 18.25 8.66 -27.29
N PRO A 73 19.30 9.47 -27.08
CA PRO A 73 19.33 10.50 -26.04
C PRO A 73 18.26 11.59 -26.17
N ASP A 74 17.75 11.84 -27.38
CA ASP A 74 16.70 12.84 -27.64
C ASP A 74 15.28 12.27 -27.42
N TYR A 75 15.18 10.96 -27.16
CA TYR A 75 13.91 10.28 -26.98
C TYR A 75 13.23 10.66 -25.67
N ARG A 76 11.93 10.97 -25.74
CA ARG A 76 11.11 11.33 -24.58
C ARG A 76 10.34 10.12 -24.07
N LEU A 77 10.69 9.67 -22.87
CA LEU A 77 10.05 8.55 -22.19
C LEU A 77 8.55 8.79 -21.99
N ARG A 78 7.75 7.77 -22.28
CA ARG A 78 6.30 7.81 -22.12
C ARG A 78 5.87 6.99 -20.91
N MET A 79 5.23 7.67 -19.95
CA MET A 79 4.67 7.01 -18.76
C MET A 79 3.58 6.02 -19.16
N GLN A 80 3.72 4.78 -18.71
CA GLN A 80 2.66 3.79 -18.81
C GLN A 80 1.58 4.14 -17.79
N ARG A 81 0.34 4.20 -18.25
CA ARG A 81 -0.79 4.57 -17.39
C ARG A 81 -1.07 3.41 -16.42
N ALA A 82 -0.48 3.48 -15.22
CA ALA A 82 -0.82 2.55 -14.15
C ALA A 82 -2.34 2.62 -13.91
N PRO A 83 -3.08 1.49 -13.88
CA PRO A 83 -4.48 1.50 -13.51
C PRO A 83 -4.61 2.04 -12.08
N VAL A 84 -5.19 3.22 -11.96
CA VAL A 84 -5.34 3.91 -10.68
C VAL A 84 -6.36 3.18 -9.80
N SER A 85 -5.93 2.93 -8.57
CA SER A 85 -6.68 2.55 -7.37
C SER A 85 -7.17 1.10 -7.29
N VAL A 86 -6.32 0.25 -6.70
CA VAL A 86 -6.87 -0.77 -5.80
C VAL A 86 -7.51 0.01 -4.65
N ASN A 87 -8.83 0.21 -4.72
CA ASN A 87 -9.60 0.67 -3.57
C ASN A 87 -9.34 -0.35 -2.46
N ARG A 88 -8.44 -0.02 -1.51
CA ARG A 88 -8.28 -0.84 -0.31
C ARG A 88 -9.65 -0.96 0.31
N THR A 89 -10.18 -2.18 0.39
CA THR A 89 -11.35 -2.47 1.20
C THR A 89 -11.04 -1.91 2.58
N LYS A 90 -11.86 -0.96 3.06
CA LYS A 90 -11.64 -0.30 4.35
C LYS A 90 -11.37 -1.40 5.37
N GLY A 91 -10.13 -1.46 5.87
CA GLY A 91 -9.73 -2.47 6.85
C GLY A 91 -10.56 -2.35 8.12
N PRO A 92 -10.41 -3.30 9.06
CA PRO A 92 -11.08 -3.23 10.36
C PRO A 92 -10.86 -1.85 10.99
N ARG A 93 -11.94 -1.10 11.22
CA ARG A 93 -11.85 0.20 11.88
C ARG A 93 -11.45 -0.01 13.34
N TYR A 94 -10.54 0.83 13.83
CA TYR A 94 -10.14 0.82 15.23
C TYR A 94 -11.37 0.86 16.14
N THR A 95 -11.50 -0.12 17.03
CA THR A 95 -12.56 -0.15 18.05
C THR A 95 -12.01 0.53 19.32
N PRO A 96 -12.60 1.65 19.77
CA PRO A 96 -12.14 2.35 20.96
C PRO A 96 -12.29 1.45 22.20
N VAL A 97 -11.38 1.61 23.18
CA VAL A 97 -11.26 0.72 24.34
C VAL A 97 -12.58 0.55 25.11
N SER A 98 -13.35 1.63 25.25
CA SER A 98 -14.67 1.60 25.90
C SER A 98 -15.68 0.66 25.22
N LYS A 99 -15.59 0.48 23.91
CA LYS A 99 -16.49 -0.37 23.11
C LYS A 99 -15.91 -1.75 22.81
N ARG A 100 -14.77 -2.11 23.41
CA ARG A 100 -14.14 -3.42 23.17
C ARG A 100 -14.81 -4.55 23.94
N GLN A 101 -15.52 -4.26 25.03
CA GLN A 101 -16.30 -5.25 25.79
C GLN A 101 -17.65 -5.57 25.10
N ASP A 102 -18.20 -4.62 24.32
CA ASP A 102 -19.46 -4.82 23.58
C ASP A 102 -19.42 -6.04 22.64
N LYS A 103 -18.25 -6.37 22.07
CA LYS A 103 -18.09 -7.51 21.16
C LYS A 103 -18.20 -8.86 21.88
N PRO A 104 -17.40 -9.16 22.93
CA PRO A 104 -17.55 -10.42 23.65
C PRO A 104 -18.92 -10.58 24.32
N ASP A 105 -19.48 -9.50 24.87
CA ASP A 105 -20.83 -9.53 25.47
C ASP A 105 -21.91 -9.82 24.42
N GLY A 106 -21.83 -9.18 23.25
CA GLY A 106 -22.74 -9.46 22.14
C GLY A 106 -22.66 -10.91 21.65
N ILE A 107 -21.47 -11.52 21.64
CA ILE A 107 -21.30 -12.94 21.27
C ILE A 107 -21.94 -13.84 22.33
N ALA A 108 -21.71 -13.58 23.61
CA ALA A 108 -22.30 -14.35 24.70
C ALA A 108 -23.83 -14.28 24.68
N TRP A 109 -24.39 -13.10 24.44
CA TRP A 109 -25.83 -12.90 24.30
C TRP A 109 -26.41 -13.69 23.12
N LEU A 110 -25.76 -13.66 21.94
CA LEU A 110 -26.22 -14.42 20.77
C LEU A 110 -26.16 -15.93 21.01
N LEU A 111 -25.06 -16.44 21.58
CA LEU A 111 -24.92 -17.87 21.89
C LEU A 111 -25.97 -18.35 22.90
N ARG A 112 -26.39 -17.48 23.82
CA ARG A 112 -27.39 -17.81 24.85
C ARG A 112 -28.84 -17.72 24.34
N ASN A 113 -29.15 -16.70 23.54
CA ASN A 113 -30.54 -16.40 23.15
C ASN A 113 -30.91 -16.90 21.74
N HIS A 114 -29.92 -17.11 20.88
CA HIS A 114 -30.11 -17.48 19.47
C HIS A 114 -29.16 -18.61 19.03
N PRO A 115 -29.32 -19.84 19.57
CA PRO A 115 -28.49 -20.99 19.22
C PRO A 115 -28.63 -21.43 17.74
N GLU A 116 -29.67 -20.96 17.04
CA GLU A 116 -29.90 -21.19 15.61
C GLU A 116 -28.93 -20.42 14.70
N ILE A 117 -28.25 -19.39 15.21
CA ILE A 117 -27.34 -18.55 14.42
C ILE A 117 -25.98 -19.25 14.31
N THR A 118 -25.50 -19.40 13.08
CA THR A 118 -24.19 -20.01 12.79
C THR A 118 -23.03 -19.08 13.14
N ASP A 119 -21.86 -19.63 13.46
CA ASP A 119 -20.63 -18.86 13.73
C ASP A 119 -20.24 -17.93 12.57
N ALA A 120 -20.56 -18.32 11.34
CA ALA A 120 -20.36 -17.49 10.16
C ALA A 120 -21.25 -16.24 10.16
N GLN A 121 -22.49 -16.34 10.63
CA GLN A 121 -23.40 -15.22 10.79
C GLN A 121 -23.00 -14.33 11.98
N ILE A 122 -22.61 -14.91 13.12
CA ILE A 122 -22.09 -14.17 14.29
C ILE A 122 -20.85 -13.35 13.89
N GLY A 123 -19.90 -13.98 13.17
CA GLY A 123 -18.69 -13.32 12.70
C GLY A 123 -18.96 -12.12 11.78
N LYS A 124 -19.98 -12.22 10.91
CA LYS A 124 -20.42 -11.12 10.04
C LYS A 124 -21.16 -10.02 10.80
N LEU A 125 -22.00 -10.39 11.76
CA LEU A 125 -22.85 -9.45 12.51
C LEU A 125 -22.03 -8.59 13.48
N ILE A 126 -21.12 -9.21 14.23
CA ILE A 126 -20.31 -8.53 15.27
C ILE A 126 -18.96 -8.05 14.73
N GLY A 127 -18.48 -8.61 13.62
CA GLY A 127 -17.14 -8.31 13.09
C GLY A 127 -16.05 -8.88 14.01
N THR A 128 -16.11 -10.19 14.23
CA THR A 128 -15.20 -10.97 15.06
C THR A 128 -14.72 -12.23 14.31
N THR A 129 -13.74 -12.93 14.86
CA THR A 129 -13.23 -14.19 14.29
C THR A 129 -13.92 -15.40 14.91
N ARG A 130 -13.94 -16.52 14.17
CA ARG A 130 -14.46 -17.81 14.69
C ARG A 130 -13.72 -18.25 15.95
N THR A 131 -12.42 -17.98 16.03
CA THR A 131 -11.59 -18.29 17.21
C THR A 131 -12.10 -17.60 18.47
N THR A 132 -12.48 -16.32 18.38
CA THR A 132 -13.07 -15.59 19.51
C THR A 132 -14.45 -16.12 19.88
N ILE A 133 -15.27 -16.52 18.90
CA ILE A 133 -16.59 -17.12 19.14
C ILE A 133 -16.44 -18.44 19.90
N SER A 134 -15.54 -19.33 19.45
CA SER A 134 -15.25 -20.58 20.14
C SER A 134 -14.72 -20.34 21.56
N ALA A 135 -13.80 -19.38 21.76
CA ALA A 135 -13.27 -19.08 23.08
C ALA A 135 -14.34 -18.61 24.09
N ILE A 136 -15.37 -17.90 23.62
CA ILE A 136 -16.50 -17.47 24.46
C ILE A 136 -17.44 -18.65 24.73
N ARG A 137 -17.72 -19.47 23.72
CA ARG A 137 -18.52 -20.69 23.85
C ARG A 137 -17.91 -21.68 24.85
N ASP A 138 -16.61 -21.90 24.74
CA ASP A 138 -15.84 -22.85 25.57
C ASP A 138 -15.42 -22.22 26.90
N ARG A 139 -15.84 -20.98 27.18
CA ARG A 139 -15.51 -20.22 28.40
C ARG A 139 -13.99 -20.09 28.65
N SER A 140 -13.18 -20.12 27.59
CA SER A 140 -11.70 -20.03 27.62
C SER A 140 -11.18 -18.64 27.28
N HIS A 141 -12.07 -17.67 27.02
CA HIS A 141 -11.68 -16.27 26.83
C HIS A 141 -11.06 -15.69 28.10
N TRP A 142 -9.95 -14.94 27.97
CA TRP A 142 -9.20 -14.40 29.12
C TRP A 142 -10.05 -13.54 30.08
N ASN A 143 -11.10 -12.88 29.57
CA ASN A 143 -12.01 -12.03 30.35
C ASN A 143 -13.36 -12.69 30.67
N ILE A 144 -13.47 -14.03 30.64
CA ILE A 144 -14.77 -14.73 30.73
C ILE A 144 -15.57 -14.42 32.01
N GLN A 145 -14.90 -14.02 33.09
CA GLN A 145 -15.54 -13.66 34.35
C GLN A 145 -16.35 -12.36 34.27
N ASN A 146 -15.98 -11.46 33.35
CA ASN A 146 -16.62 -10.16 33.19
C ASN A 146 -17.57 -10.08 31.99
N ILE A 147 -17.72 -11.18 31.23
CA ILE A 147 -18.60 -11.27 30.06
C ILE A 147 -19.99 -11.74 30.53
N GLN A 148 -21.05 -11.03 30.13
CA GLN A 148 -22.44 -11.27 30.55
C GLN A 148 -23.31 -11.95 29.49
#